data_AF-A0A7T5CFX8-F1
#
_entry.id   AF-A0A7T5CFX8-F1
#
_cell.length_a   1.000
_cell.length_b   1.000
_cell.length_c   1.000
_cell.angle_alpha   90.00
_cell.angle_beta   90.00
_cell.angle_gamma   90.00
#
_symmetry.space_group_name_H-M   'P 1'
#
loop_
_entity.id
_entity.type
_entity.pdbx_description
1 polymer ?
#
loop_
_entity_poly.entity_id
_entity_poly.type
_entity_poly.pdbx_seq_one_letter_code
_entity_poly.pdbx_strand_id
1 'polypeptide(L)'
;MSLYAQILVNGLMLGALYACIAVGFSLVWGVLNVINMLHGSFIVLGGYLAYFAWLHWQVSPFAMLLAVSAGLFVLGFLLQYGLVNRVVSQPVLTTLTLTFGLDMILYNLMNLWFDATPRRISLDLGRLDLSGVIVPTDRLLAMLLALAMTGLLYLVLRSSRIGRAIVAVRMDRDAATLMGIRVGRVYAITFGIGALMAGACGVLMSVVFPITTNITGLLLGKAFVICVIGGLGTVPGALVGGLALG
;
A
#
# COMPACT_ATOMS: atom_id res chain seq x y z
N MET A 1 4.32 -32.71 11.69
CA MET A 1 3.10 -32.09 11.12
C MET A 1 2.91 -30.63 11.58
N SER A 2 3.21 -30.27 12.83
CA SER A 2 3.13 -28.88 13.33
C SER A 2 4.01 -27.87 12.57
N LEU A 3 5.23 -28.25 12.15
CA LEU A 3 6.13 -27.34 11.43
C LEU A 3 5.56 -26.88 10.06
N TYR A 4 5.04 -27.80 9.25
CA TYR A 4 4.44 -27.45 7.96
C TYR A 4 3.21 -26.55 8.14
N ALA A 5 2.36 -26.86 9.13
CA ALA A 5 1.21 -26.03 9.47
C ALA A 5 1.62 -24.62 9.93
N GLN A 6 2.68 -24.52 10.75
CA GLN A 6 3.23 -23.25 11.21
C GLN A 6 3.76 -22.40 10.04
N ILE A 7 4.47 -23.02 9.08
CA ILE A 7 4.98 -22.33 7.90
C ILE A 7 3.81 -21.82 7.04
N LEU A 8 2.78 -22.64 6.82
CA LEU A 8 1.59 -22.23 6.08
C LEU A 8 0.84 -21.06 6.74
N VAL A 9 0.67 -21.08 8.06
CA VAL A 9 0.02 -19.98 8.78
C VAL A 9 0.85 -18.70 8.74
N ASN A 10 2.17 -18.81 8.93
CA ASN A 10 3.07 -17.66 8.81
C ASN A 10 3.07 -17.08 7.39
N GLY A 11 3.10 -17.93 6.36
CA GLY A 11 3.04 -17.56 4.96
C GLY A 11 1.73 -16.87 4.61
N LEU A 12 0.59 -17.41 5.07
CA LEU A 12 -0.74 -16.78 4.88
C LEU A 12 -0.80 -15.38 5.50
N MET A 13 -0.29 -15.22 6.72
CA MET A 13 -0.26 -13.93 7.42
C MET A 13 0.57 -12.89 6.66
N LEU A 14 1.75 -13.30 6.22
CA LEU A 14 2.69 -12.47 5.50
C LEU A 14 2.18 -12.16 4.08
N GLY A 15 1.58 -13.14 3.43
CA GLY A 15 0.94 -13.02 2.12
C GLY A 15 -0.25 -12.07 2.12
N ALA A 16 -1.04 -12.01 3.19
CA ALA A 16 -2.12 -11.03 3.33
C ALA A 16 -1.59 -9.58 3.42
N LEU A 17 -0.48 -9.36 4.15
CA LEU A 17 0.19 -8.06 4.18
C LEU A 17 0.71 -7.68 2.79
N TYR A 18 1.37 -8.62 2.12
CA TYR A 18 1.88 -8.45 0.76
C TYR A 18 0.78 -8.18 -0.27
N ALA A 19 -0.36 -8.86 -0.17
CA ALA A 19 -1.55 -8.55 -0.96
C ALA A 19 -1.99 -7.10 -0.76
N CYS A 20 -2.07 -6.63 0.49
CA CYS A 20 -2.42 -5.25 0.79
C CYS A 20 -1.43 -4.23 0.18
N ILE A 21 -0.13 -4.53 0.20
CA ILE A 21 0.90 -3.70 -0.49
C ILE A 21 0.61 -3.63 -1.99
N ALA A 22 0.44 -4.79 -2.60
CA ALA A 22 0.41 -4.96 -4.04
C ALA A 22 -0.88 -4.41 -4.65
N VAL A 23 -2.02 -4.55 -3.98
CA VAL A 23 -3.31 -4.08 -4.49
C VAL A 23 -3.31 -2.57 -4.76
N GLY A 24 -2.72 -1.77 -3.85
CA GLY A 24 -2.57 -0.33 -4.06
C GLY A 24 -1.69 0.01 -5.26
N PHE A 25 -0.55 -0.67 -5.39
CA PHE A 25 0.38 -0.50 -6.50
C PHE A 25 -0.25 -0.93 -7.85
N SER A 26 -0.88 -2.10 -7.88
CA SER A 26 -1.58 -2.68 -9.03
C SER A 26 -2.66 -1.74 -9.56
N LEU A 27 -3.43 -1.11 -8.67
CA LEU A 27 -4.48 -0.17 -9.06
C LEU A 27 -3.90 1.07 -9.75
N VAL A 28 -2.85 1.68 -9.17
CA VAL A 28 -2.20 2.86 -9.74
C VAL A 28 -1.65 2.54 -11.12
N TRP A 29 -0.87 1.47 -11.25
CA TRP A 29 -0.31 1.10 -12.54
C TRP A 29 -1.41 0.73 -13.55
N GLY A 30 -2.37 -0.09 -13.15
CA GLY A 30 -3.41 -0.58 -14.05
C GLY A 30 -4.31 0.49 -14.67
N VAL A 31 -4.42 1.66 -14.04
CA VAL A 31 -5.26 2.78 -14.50
C VAL A 31 -4.44 3.88 -15.17
N LEU A 32 -3.28 4.22 -14.60
CA LEU A 32 -2.47 5.35 -15.04
C LEU A 32 -1.41 4.95 -16.07
N ASN A 33 -1.06 3.66 -16.14
CA ASN A 33 0.14 3.16 -16.80
C ASN A 33 1.43 3.89 -16.35
N VAL A 34 1.44 4.33 -15.08
CA VAL A 34 2.58 4.98 -14.43
C VAL A 34 3.13 4.04 -13.38
N ILE A 35 4.43 3.78 -13.48
CA ILE A 35 5.17 3.05 -12.46
C ILE A 35 5.48 4.04 -11.34
N ASN A 36 4.81 3.89 -10.19
CA ASN A 36 4.96 4.77 -9.05
C ASN A 36 6.12 4.35 -8.16
N MET A 37 7.30 4.96 -8.31
CA MET A 37 8.46 4.66 -7.47
C MET A 37 8.30 5.12 -6.01
N LEU A 38 7.41 6.07 -5.71
CA LEU A 38 7.16 6.53 -4.32
C LEU A 38 6.46 5.49 -3.45
N HIS A 39 5.86 4.46 -4.05
CA HIS A 39 4.96 3.54 -3.33
C HIS A 39 5.67 2.90 -2.13
N GLY A 40 6.94 2.51 -2.29
CA GLY A 40 7.78 1.99 -1.21
C GLY A 40 7.97 2.99 -0.06
N SER A 41 8.26 4.24 -0.38
CA SER A 41 8.41 5.32 0.59
C SER A 41 7.10 5.66 1.31
N PHE A 42 5.93 5.56 0.66
CA PHE A 42 4.65 5.71 1.36
C PHE A 42 4.38 4.59 2.37
N ILE A 43 4.80 3.35 2.08
CA ILE A 43 4.68 2.24 3.04
C ILE A 43 5.53 2.54 4.28
N VAL A 44 6.80 2.91 4.09
CA VAL A 44 7.69 3.21 5.21
C VAL A 44 7.21 4.45 5.98
N LEU A 45 6.75 5.50 5.29
CA LEU A 45 6.17 6.67 5.92
C LEU A 45 4.96 6.31 6.78
N GLY A 46 4.05 5.46 6.30
CA GLY A 46 2.92 4.98 7.08
C GLY A 46 3.35 4.25 8.36
N GLY A 47 4.39 3.42 8.27
CA GLY A 47 4.99 2.75 9.42
C GLY A 47 5.64 3.72 10.42
N TYR A 48 6.38 4.73 9.95
CA TYR A 48 6.94 5.76 10.82
C TYR A 48 5.86 6.57 11.54
N LEU A 49 4.82 7.01 10.82
CA LEU A 49 3.72 7.76 11.42
C LEU A 49 3.02 6.96 12.53
N ALA A 50 2.79 5.66 12.31
CA ALA A 50 2.26 4.78 13.35
C ALA A 50 3.22 4.60 14.53
N TYR A 51 4.52 4.40 14.26
CA TYR A 51 5.53 4.23 15.29
C TYR A 51 5.65 5.46 16.18
N PHE A 52 5.73 6.67 15.62
CA PHE A 52 5.87 7.89 16.40
C PHE A 52 4.59 8.25 17.15
N ALA A 53 3.42 8.00 16.57
CA ALA A 53 2.15 8.15 17.29
C ALA A 53 2.04 7.18 18.48
N TRP A 54 2.50 5.94 18.31
CA TRP A 54 2.58 4.97 19.39
C TRP A 54 3.60 5.40 20.47
N LEU A 55 4.79 5.85 20.06
CA LEU A 55 5.87 6.24 20.99
C LEU A 55 5.50 7.48 21.82
N HIS A 56 4.95 8.52 21.20
CA HIS A 56 4.73 9.82 21.86
C HIS A 56 3.33 10.00 22.43
N TRP A 57 2.31 9.43 21.79
CA TRP A 57 0.91 9.59 22.20
C TRP A 57 0.29 8.31 22.77
N GLN A 58 1.04 7.21 22.82
CA GLN A 58 0.58 5.90 23.28
C GLN A 58 -0.70 5.41 22.56
N VAL A 59 -0.93 5.91 21.34
CA VAL A 59 -2.08 5.50 20.53
C VAL A 59 -1.76 4.15 19.90
N SER A 60 -2.72 3.22 19.96
CA SER A 60 -2.59 1.92 19.29
C SER A 60 -2.35 2.10 17.78
N PRO A 61 -1.39 1.39 17.17
CA PRO A 61 -1.16 1.43 15.73
C PRO A 61 -2.42 1.10 14.93
N PHE A 62 -3.26 0.19 15.43
CA PHE A 62 -4.51 -0.17 14.78
C PHE A 62 -5.54 0.97 14.78
N ALA A 63 -5.54 1.82 15.81
CA ALA A 63 -6.38 3.02 15.84
C ALA A 63 -5.87 4.10 14.88
N MET A 64 -4.54 4.20 14.71
CA MET A 64 -3.92 5.11 13.75
C MET A 64 -4.09 4.66 12.29
N LEU A 65 -4.51 3.42 12.04
CA LEU A 65 -4.65 2.86 10.69
C LEU A 65 -5.45 3.79 9.78
N LEU A 66 -6.66 4.18 10.18
CA LEU A 66 -7.54 5.03 9.36
C LEU A 66 -6.99 6.46 9.21
N ALA A 67 -6.41 7.02 10.27
CA ALA A 67 -5.87 8.38 10.25
C ALA A 67 -4.66 8.48 9.31
N VAL A 68 -3.72 7.54 9.41
CA VAL A 68 -2.54 7.47 8.54
C VAL A 68 -2.93 7.19 7.09
N SER A 69 -3.85 6.25 6.87
CA SER A 69 -4.43 5.95 5.57
C SER A 69 -5.07 7.17 4.91
N ALA A 70 -5.87 7.94 5.66
CA ALA A 70 -6.50 9.16 5.16
C ALA A 70 -5.46 10.27 4.90
N GLY A 71 -4.47 10.44 5.77
CA GLY A 71 -3.38 11.40 5.56
C GLY A 71 -2.59 11.11 4.28
N LEU A 72 -2.25 9.84 4.06
CA LEU A 72 -1.52 9.42 2.85
C LEU A 72 -2.40 9.43 1.60
N PHE A 73 -3.71 9.22 1.72
CA PHE A 73 -4.64 9.50 0.63
C PHE A 73 -4.54 10.95 0.17
N VAL A 74 -4.61 11.90 1.11
CA VAL A 74 -4.54 13.33 0.79
C VAL A 74 -3.19 13.68 0.19
N LEU A 75 -2.09 13.21 0.78
CA LEU A 75 -0.75 13.43 0.25
C LEU A 75 -0.61 12.90 -1.18
N GLY A 76 -1.01 11.65 -1.42
CA GLY A 76 -0.96 11.04 -2.74
C GLY A 76 -1.85 11.77 -3.74
N PHE A 77 -3.07 12.13 -3.35
CA PHE A 77 -3.99 12.91 -4.18
C PHE A 77 -3.37 14.24 -4.61
N LEU A 78 -2.76 14.98 -3.68
CA LEU A 78 -2.16 16.28 -3.94
C LEU A 78 -0.93 16.16 -4.85
N LEU A 79 -0.07 15.17 -4.63
CA LEU A 79 1.10 14.93 -5.48
C LEU A 79 0.69 14.55 -6.90
N GLN A 80 -0.31 13.68 -7.04
CA GLN A 80 -0.80 13.31 -8.36
C GLN A 80 -1.50 14.49 -9.05
N TYR A 81 -2.37 15.21 -8.34
CA TYR A 81 -3.11 16.33 -8.90
C TYR A 81 -2.20 17.50 -9.30
N GLY A 82 -1.23 17.84 -8.45
CA GLY A 82 -0.36 19.00 -8.61
C GLY A 82 0.85 18.75 -9.49
N LEU A 83 1.45 17.56 -9.44
CA LEU A 83 2.72 17.26 -10.11
C LEU A 83 2.55 16.21 -11.20
N VAL A 84 2.10 15.00 -10.86
CA VAL A 84 2.13 13.85 -11.79
C VAL A 84 1.18 14.05 -12.97
N ASN A 85 0.00 14.66 -12.75
CA ASN A 85 -0.94 14.99 -13.83
C ASN A 85 -0.34 15.89 -14.91
N ARG A 86 0.70 16.67 -14.61
CA ARG A 86 1.37 17.52 -15.62
C ARG A 86 2.23 16.72 -16.60
N VAL A 87 2.63 15.50 -16.22
CA VAL A 87 3.51 14.64 -17.03
C VAL A 87 2.88 13.29 -17.37
N VAL A 88 1.67 12.99 -16.90
CA VAL A 88 1.02 11.67 -17.10
C VAL A 88 0.77 11.33 -18.57
N SER A 89 0.67 12.33 -19.44
CA SER A 89 0.52 12.15 -20.89
C SER A 89 1.86 11.98 -21.63
N GLN A 90 2.99 12.15 -20.94
CA GLN A 90 4.34 12.03 -21.50
C GLN A 90 4.80 10.56 -21.51
N PRO A 91 5.91 10.22 -22.19
CA PRO A 91 6.44 8.87 -22.19
C PRO A 91 6.67 8.33 -20.77
N VAL A 92 6.56 7.01 -20.61
CA VAL A 92 6.70 6.32 -19.30
C VAL A 92 8.01 6.69 -18.59
N LEU A 93 9.09 6.92 -19.33
CA LEU A 93 10.37 7.33 -18.75
C LEU A 93 10.27 8.69 -18.02
N THR A 94 9.46 9.62 -18.52
CA THR A 94 9.25 10.94 -17.90
C THR A 94 8.48 10.81 -16.58
N THR A 95 7.43 9.99 -16.54
CA THR A 95 6.66 9.75 -15.31
C THR A 95 7.47 8.96 -14.29
N LEU A 96 8.27 7.99 -14.74
CA LEU A 96 9.27 7.28 -13.93
C LEU A 96 10.29 8.25 -13.32
N THR A 97 10.87 9.13 -14.12
CA THR A 97 11.89 10.09 -13.64
C THR A 97 11.29 11.04 -12.59
N LEU A 98 10.05 11.52 -12.81
CA LEU A 98 9.37 12.36 -11.83
C LEU A 98 9.11 11.60 -10.52
N THR A 99 8.54 10.39 -10.60
CA THR A 99 8.23 9.60 -9.40
C THR A 99 9.51 9.17 -8.67
N PHE A 100 10.58 8.85 -9.38
CA PHE A 100 11.89 8.61 -8.78
C PHE A 100 12.42 9.84 -8.02
N GLY A 101 12.37 11.03 -8.63
CA GLY A 101 12.81 12.25 -7.98
C GLY A 101 12.00 12.57 -6.72
N LEU A 102 10.68 12.40 -6.78
CA LEU A 102 9.80 12.54 -5.63
C LEU A 102 10.06 11.50 -4.53
N ASP A 103 10.36 10.25 -4.92
CA ASP A 103 10.78 9.20 -4.00
C ASP A 103 12.07 9.58 -3.28
N MET A 104 13.11 10.04 -4.00
CA MET A 104 14.34 10.52 -3.39
C MET A 104 14.10 11.67 -2.41
N ILE A 105 13.23 12.63 -2.75
CA ILE A 105 12.90 13.74 -1.84
C ILE A 105 12.27 13.18 -0.57
N LEU A 106 11.26 12.32 -0.69
CA LEU A 106 10.57 11.75 0.46
C LEU A 106 11.49 10.87 1.31
N TYR A 107 12.30 10.03 0.66
CA TYR A 107 13.31 9.18 1.30
C TYR A 107 14.30 9.99 2.15
N ASN A 108 14.85 11.07 1.59
CA ASN A 108 15.78 11.92 2.30
C ASN A 108 15.11 12.74 3.41
N LEU A 109 13.87 13.20 3.22
CA LEU A 109 13.09 13.83 4.28
C LEU A 109 12.87 12.87 5.45
N MET A 110 12.50 11.61 5.18
CA MET A 110 12.36 10.60 6.22
C MET A 110 13.68 10.36 6.95
N ASN A 111 14.81 10.28 6.25
CA ASN A 111 16.12 10.12 6.91
C ASN A 111 16.50 11.33 7.77
N LEU A 112 16.17 12.55 7.35
CA LEU A 112 16.48 13.75 8.11
C LEU A 112 15.61 13.87 9.37
N TRP A 113 14.34 13.44 9.31
CA TRP A 113 13.39 13.59 10.42
C TRP A 113 13.32 12.37 11.36
N PHE A 114 13.55 11.16 10.85
CA PHE A 114 13.31 9.90 11.56
C PHE A 114 14.55 9.01 11.72
N ASP A 115 15.64 9.33 11.02
CA ASP A 115 16.84 8.52 10.82
C ASP A 115 16.58 7.16 10.12
N ALA A 116 17.65 6.57 9.60
CA ALA A 116 17.60 5.23 8.99
C ALA A 116 17.61 4.08 10.02
N THR A 117 17.60 4.40 11.32
CA THR A 117 17.64 3.39 12.39
C THR A 117 16.40 2.49 12.34
N PRO A 118 16.56 1.15 12.33
CA PRO A 118 15.43 0.24 12.40
C PRO A 118 14.62 0.44 13.68
N ARG A 119 13.32 0.68 13.54
CA ARG A 119 12.38 0.90 14.64
C ARG A 119 11.24 -0.10 14.53
N ARG A 120 10.85 -0.73 15.63
CA ARG A 120 9.75 -1.71 15.66
C ARG A 120 8.75 -1.33 16.74
N ILE A 121 7.46 -1.48 16.44
CA ILE A 121 6.41 -1.40 17.45
C ILE A 121 6.31 -2.76 18.15
N SER A 122 6.40 -2.77 19.48
CA SER A 122 6.20 -3.96 20.29
C SER A 122 4.88 -3.85 21.02
N LEU A 123 3.93 -4.73 20.67
CA LEU A 123 2.66 -4.88 21.36
C LEU A 123 2.64 -6.26 22.02
N ASP A 124 2.39 -6.34 23.32
CA ASP A 124 2.14 -7.61 24.00
C ASP A 124 0.63 -7.88 24.01
N LEU A 125 0.16 -8.52 22.94
CA LEU A 125 -1.26 -8.94 22.78
C LEU A 125 -1.43 -10.45 23.02
N GLY A 126 -0.41 -11.11 23.56
CA GLY A 126 -0.37 -12.55 23.74
C GLY A 126 -0.28 -13.34 22.43
N ARG A 127 -0.52 -14.65 22.55
CA ARG A 127 -0.46 -15.62 21.46
C ARG A 127 -1.56 -16.67 21.60
N LEU A 128 -2.08 -17.12 20.49
CA LEU A 128 -3.00 -18.26 20.40
C LEU A 128 -2.20 -19.52 20.08
N ASP A 129 -2.43 -20.59 20.83
CA ASP A 129 -1.87 -21.91 20.52
C ASP A 129 -2.99 -22.79 19.95
N LEU A 130 -2.90 -23.08 18.65
CA LEU A 130 -3.83 -23.91 17.92
C LEU A 130 -3.16 -25.26 17.67
N SER A 131 -3.31 -26.20 18.61
CA SER A 131 -2.81 -27.59 18.47
C SER A 131 -1.31 -27.67 18.13
N GLY A 132 -0.48 -26.81 18.72
CA GLY A 132 0.96 -26.75 18.47
C GLY A 132 1.37 -25.80 17.34
N VAL A 133 0.43 -25.00 16.82
CA VAL A 133 0.70 -23.85 15.94
C VAL A 133 0.54 -22.58 16.75
N ILE A 134 1.63 -21.83 16.89
CA ILE A 134 1.66 -20.59 17.66
C ILE A 134 1.37 -19.41 16.74
N VAL A 135 0.31 -18.69 17.07
CA VAL A 135 -0.18 -17.55 16.29
C VAL A 135 -0.16 -16.29 17.17
N PRO A 136 0.82 -15.39 16.98
CA PRO A 136 0.85 -14.11 17.67
C PRO A 136 -0.39 -13.27 17.33
N THR A 137 -1.06 -12.74 18.34
CA THR A 137 -2.35 -12.02 18.15
C THR A 137 -2.16 -10.73 17.35
N ASP A 138 -1.04 -10.05 17.53
CA ASP A 138 -0.65 -8.85 16.79
C ASP A 138 -0.54 -9.11 15.28
N ARG A 139 0.08 -10.24 14.89
CA ARG A 139 0.19 -10.67 13.50
C ARG A 139 -1.15 -11.10 12.91
N LEU A 140 -1.98 -11.78 13.72
CA LEU A 140 -3.32 -12.17 13.32
C LEU A 140 -4.20 -10.95 13.03
N LEU A 141 -4.19 -9.97 13.93
CA LEU A 141 -4.92 -8.71 13.73
C LEU A 141 -4.39 -7.94 12.51
N ALA A 142 -3.07 -7.90 12.32
CA ALA A 142 -2.47 -7.27 11.15
C ALA A 142 -2.92 -7.94 9.84
N MET A 143 -2.94 -9.28 9.80
CA MET A 143 -3.46 -10.06 8.66
C MET A 143 -4.94 -9.75 8.40
N LEU A 144 -5.78 -9.82 9.43
CA LEU A 144 -7.23 -9.60 9.29
C LEU A 144 -7.54 -8.18 8.79
N LEU A 145 -6.84 -7.17 9.32
CA LEU A 145 -6.99 -5.78 8.87
C LEU A 145 -6.46 -5.57 7.45
N ALA A 146 -5.37 -6.22 7.05
CA ALA A 146 -4.85 -6.16 5.68
C ALA A 146 -5.85 -6.75 4.68
N LEU A 147 -6.46 -7.88 5.01
CA LEU A 147 -7.53 -8.48 4.21
C LEU A 147 -8.79 -7.61 4.20
N ALA A 148 -9.15 -7.01 5.34
CA ALA A 148 -10.30 -6.10 5.42
C ALA A 148 -10.10 -4.85 4.55
N MET A 149 -8.90 -4.23 4.58
CA MET A 149 -8.56 -3.08 3.73
C MET A 149 -8.60 -3.46 2.24
N THR A 150 -8.05 -4.62 1.90
CA THR A 150 -8.07 -5.15 0.53
C THR A 150 -9.50 -5.42 0.05
N GLY A 151 -10.32 -6.06 0.89
CA GLY A 151 -11.72 -6.34 0.61
C GLY A 151 -12.56 -5.06 0.50
N LEU A 152 -12.34 -4.09 1.37
CA LEU A 152 -13.00 -2.79 1.32
C LEU A 152 -12.69 -2.07 0.01
N LEU A 153 -11.43 -2.05 -0.40
CA LEU A 153 -11.05 -1.46 -1.68
C LEU A 153 -11.71 -2.20 -2.86
N TYR A 154 -11.72 -3.53 -2.85
CA TYR A 154 -12.42 -4.32 -3.86
C TYR A 154 -13.91 -3.94 -3.96
N LEU A 155 -14.60 -3.83 -2.83
CA LEU A 155 -16.00 -3.43 -2.78
C LEU A 155 -16.22 -2.00 -3.28
N VAL A 156 -15.35 -1.06 -2.90
CA VAL A 156 -15.41 0.34 -3.36
C VAL A 156 -15.23 0.42 -4.87
N LEU A 157 -14.26 -0.31 -5.44
CA LEU A 157 -14.04 -0.31 -6.89
C LEU A 157 -15.19 -0.94 -7.67
N ARG A 158 -15.87 -1.94 -7.10
CA ARG A 158 -16.98 -2.64 -7.77
C ARG A 158 -18.32 -1.91 -7.66
N SER A 159 -18.60 -1.27 -6.52
CA SER A 159 -19.94 -0.74 -6.22
C SER A 159 -20.05 0.78 -6.37
N SER A 160 -18.95 1.53 -6.22
CA SER A 160 -19.01 3.00 -6.15
C SER A 160 -19.01 3.68 -7.52
N ARG A 161 -19.49 4.93 -7.56
CA ARG A 161 -19.37 5.82 -8.73
C ARG A 161 -17.92 6.08 -9.11
N ILE A 162 -17.03 6.19 -8.11
CA ILE A 162 -15.59 6.39 -8.31
C ILE A 162 -14.99 5.16 -9.00
N GLY A 163 -15.34 3.96 -8.54
CA GLY A 163 -14.90 2.70 -9.16
C GLY A 163 -15.29 2.60 -10.64
N ARG A 164 -16.55 2.95 -10.96
CA ARG A 164 -17.00 3.02 -12.37
C ARG A 164 -16.22 4.05 -13.19
N ALA A 165 -15.94 5.22 -12.63
CA ALA A 165 -15.14 6.24 -13.31
C ALA A 165 -13.69 5.77 -13.56
N ILE A 166 -13.08 5.08 -12.59
CA ILE A 166 -11.75 4.47 -12.73
C ILE A 166 -11.72 3.45 -13.87
N VAL A 167 -12.72 2.56 -13.92
CA VAL A 167 -12.84 1.56 -15.00
C VAL A 167 -13.04 2.24 -16.36
N ALA A 168 -13.92 3.24 -16.44
CA ALA A 168 -14.15 3.98 -17.69
C ALA A 168 -12.86 4.64 -18.21
N VAL A 169 -12.11 5.31 -17.34
CA VAL A 169 -10.82 5.94 -17.69
C VAL A 169 -9.77 4.92 -18.12
N ARG A 170 -9.75 3.73 -17.49
CA ARG A 170 -8.84 2.64 -17.87
C ARG A 170 -9.16 2.07 -19.26
N MET A 171 -10.45 1.98 -19.61
CA MET A 171 -10.89 1.44 -20.91
C MET A 171 -10.56 2.39 -22.06
N ASP A 172 -10.98 3.66 -21.93
CA ASP A 172 -10.70 4.70 -22.91
C ASP A 172 -10.79 6.08 -22.24
N ARG A 173 -9.64 6.74 -22.12
CA ARG A 173 -9.53 8.05 -21.48
C ARG A 173 -10.24 9.16 -22.27
N ASP A 174 -10.24 9.07 -23.60
CA ASP A 174 -10.76 10.11 -24.48
C ASP A 174 -12.29 10.00 -24.50
N ALA A 175 -12.83 8.78 -24.61
CA ALA A 175 -14.26 8.51 -24.44
C ALA A 175 -14.75 8.89 -23.03
N ALA A 176 -14.01 8.57 -21.97
CA ALA A 176 -14.36 8.98 -20.62
C ALA A 176 -14.45 10.52 -20.49
N THR A 177 -13.55 11.25 -21.15
CA THR A 177 -13.56 12.71 -21.18
C THR A 177 -14.80 13.26 -21.89
N LEU A 178 -15.19 12.65 -23.03
CA LEU A 178 -16.41 13.01 -23.76
C LEU A 178 -17.68 12.77 -22.94
N MET A 179 -17.67 11.79 -22.03
CA MET A 179 -18.76 11.52 -21.08
C MET A 179 -18.74 12.43 -19.85
N GLY A 180 -17.90 13.48 -19.83
CA GLY A 180 -17.81 14.45 -18.74
C GLY A 180 -17.01 13.99 -17.52
N ILE A 181 -16.27 12.88 -17.62
CA ILE A 181 -15.39 12.42 -16.54
C ILE A 181 -14.14 13.29 -16.52
N ARG A 182 -13.87 13.91 -15.37
CA ARG A 182 -12.64 14.68 -15.15
C ARG A 182 -11.46 13.73 -14.90
N VAL A 183 -10.83 13.26 -15.98
CA VAL A 183 -9.74 12.26 -15.95
C VAL A 183 -8.64 12.63 -14.96
N GLY A 184 -8.16 13.88 -14.97
CA GLY A 184 -7.12 14.32 -14.02
C GLY A 184 -7.51 14.18 -12.54
N ARG A 185 -8.80 14.34 -12.21
CA ARG A 185 -9.30 14.10 -10.84
C ARG A 185 -9.41 12.61 -10.54
N VAL A 186 -9.82 11.79 -11.50
CA VAL A 186 -9.85 10.33 -11.35
C VAL A 186 -8.44 9.80 -11.10
N TYR A 187 -7.45 10.26 -11.87
CA TYR A 187 -6.04 9.96 -11.65
C TYR A 187 -5.59 10.30 -10.22
N ALA A 188 -5.89 11.52 -9.75
CA ALA A 188 -5.57 11.93 -8.38
C ALA A 188 -6.21 11.05 -7.32
N ILE A 189 -7.49 10.68 -7.49
CA ILE A 189 -8.18 9.76 -6.58
C ILE A 189 -7.50 8.38 -6.59
N THR A 190 -7.20 7.82 -7.77
CA THR A 190 -6.57 6.51 -7.90
C THR A 190 -5.19 6.48 -7.21
N PHE A 191 -4.37 7.50 -7.44
CA PHE A 191 -3.06 7.61 -6.78
C PHE A 191 -3.19 7.79 -5.27
N GLY A 192 -4.15 8.60 -4.82
CA GLY A 192 -4.50 8.73 -3.40
C GLY A 192 -4.90 7.39 -2.78
N ILE A 193 -5.73 6.58 -3.45
CA ILE A 193 -6.09 5.23 -3.00
C ILE A 193 -4.85 4.32 -2.92
N GLY A 194 -3.95 4.41 -3.90
CA GLY A 194 -2.67 3.69 -3.86
C GLY A 194 -1.83 4.05 -2.63
N ALA A 195 -1.66 5.35 -2.37
CA ALA A 195 -0.95 5.87 -1.20
C ALA A 195 -1.64 5.52 0.13
N LEU A 196 -2.98 5.52 0.16
CA LEU A 196 -3.80 5.08 1.29
C LEU A 196 -3.49 3.63 1.65
N MET A 197 -3.48 2.75 0.64
CA MET A 197 -3.20 1.32 0.81
C MET A 197 -1.75 1.07 1.21
N ALA A 198 -0.81 1.81 0.62
CA ALA A 198 0.60 1.80 1.02
C ALA A 198 0.75 2.17 2.50
N GLY A 199 0.12 3.27 2.90
CA GLY A 199 0.07 3.74 4.27
C GLY A 199 -0.51 2.74 5.25
N ALA A 200 -1.69 2.21 4.93
CA ALA A 200 -2.35 1.17 5.72
C ALA A 200 -1.43 -0.01 5.95
N CYS A 201 -0.80 -0.51 4.88
CA CYS A 201 0.11 -1.63 5.00
C CYS A 201 1.36 -1.27 5.81
N GLY A 202 1.88 -0.05 5.66
CA GLY A 202 2.98 0.46 6.47
C GLY A 202 2.71 0.39 7.98
N VAL A 203 1.52 0.85 8.38
CA VAL A 203 1.06 0.74 9.78
C VAL A 203 1.04 -0.71 10.23
N LEU A 204 0.41 -1.60 9.47
CA LEU A 204 0.28 -3.01 9.84
C LEU A 204 1.63 -3.73 9.86
N MET A 205 2.53 -3.43 8.92
CA MET A 205 3.87 -3.99 8.85
C MET A 205 4.76 -3.53 10.00
N SER A 206 4.60 -2.29 10.50
CA SER A 206 5.44 -1.76 11.60
C SER A 206 5.28 -2.51 12.93
N VAL A 207 4.17 -3.25 13.08
CA VAL A 207 3.91 -4.15 14.22
C VAL A 207 4.62 -5.49 14.03
N VAL A 208 4.67 -5.99 12.78
CA VAL A 208 5.19 -7.32 12.45
C VAL A 208 6.71 -7.30 12.22
N PHE A 209 7.24 -6.25 11.58
CA PHE A 209 8.62 -6.09 11.15
C PHE A 209 9.19 -4.72 11.55
N PRO A 210 10.52 -4.62 11.78
CA PRO A 210 11.18 -3.33 11.92
C PRO A 210 11.01 -2.48 10.65
N ILE A 211 10.64 -1.22 10.83
CA ILE A 211 10.56 -0.21 9.78
C ILE A 211 11.87 0.59 9.73
N THR A 212 12.37 0.86 8.52
CA THR A 212 13.53 1.70 8.24
C THR A 212 13.40 2.22 6.81
N THR A 213 13.98 3.38 6.50
CA THR A 213 14.09 3.88 5.12
C THR A 213 14.77 2.87 4.20
N ASN A 214 15.75 2.10 4.67
CA ASN A 214 16.51 1.16 3.83
C ASN A 214 15.67 0.05 3.18
N ILE A 215 14.45 -0.21 3.66
CA ILE A 215 13.56 -1.24 3.10
C ILE A 215 12.56 -0.70 2.06
N THR A 216 12.55 0.61 1.74
CA THR A 216 11.61 1.19 0.75
C THR A 216 11.70 0.49 -0.61
N GLY A 217 12.91 0.33 -1.15
CA GLY A 217 13.15 -0.33 -2.43
C GLY A 217 12.78 -1.80 -2.42
N LEU A 218 13.04 -2.51 -1.31
CA LEU A 218 12.65 -3.91 -1.14
C LEU A 218 11.13 -4.09 -1.15
N LEU A 219 10.40 -3.21 -0.45
CA LEU A 219 8.93 -3.24 -0.40
C LEU A 219 8.31 -2.89 -1.76
N LEU A 220 8.87 -1.91 -2.46
CA LEU A 220 8.47 -1.59 -3.83
C LEU A 220 8.70 -2.77 -4.77
N GLY A 221 9.86 -3.43 -4.68
CA GLY A 221 10.19 -4.62 -5.46
C GLY A 221 9.21 -5.77 -5.22
N LYS A 222 8.84 -6.02 -3.96
CA LYS A 222 7.80 -7.01 -3.63
C LYS A 222 6.45 -6.64 -4.25
N ALA A 223 6.02 -5.38 -4.13
CA ALA A 223 4.78 -4.91 -4.75
C ALA A 223 4.78 -5.18 -6.26
N PHE A 224 5.89 -4.89 -6.93
CA PHE A 224 6.08 -5.12 -8.36
C PHE A 224 5.96 -6.59 -8.73
N VAL A 225 6.74 -7.47 -8.07
CA VAL A 225 6.73 -8.93 -8.33
C VAL A 225 5.33 -9.50 -8.15
N ILE A 226 4.65 -9.13 -7.06
CA ILE A 226 3.29 -9.61 -6.78
C ILE A 226 2.31 -9.15 -7.88
N CYS A 227 2.41 -7.91 -8.33
CA CYS A 227 1.53 -7.39 -9.36
C CYS A 227 1.78 -8.02 -10.74
N VAL A 228 3.03 -8.40 -11.03
CA VAL A 228 3.36 -9.15 -12.25
C VAL A 228 2.81 -10.57 -12.19
N ILE A 229 2.94 -11.26 -11.05
CA ILE A 229 2.38 -12.61 -10.83
C ILE A 229 0.85 -12.56 -10.89
N GLY A 230 0.24 -11.60 -10.20
CA GLY A 230 -1.21 -11.47 -10.07
C GLY A 230 -1.92 -10.82 -11.27
N GLY A 231 -1.19 -10.11 -12.12
CA GLY A 231 -1.74 -9.33 -13.23
C GLY A 231 -2.02 -7.86 -12.84
N LEU A 232 -1.48 -6.94 -13.65
CA LEU A 232 -1.58 -5.50 -13.44
C LEU A 232 -3.03 -4.99 -13.53
N GLY A 233 -3.41 -4.12 -12.58
CA GLY A 233 -4.74 -3.51 -12.53
C GLY A 233 -5.85 -4.44 -12.06
N THR A 234 -5.52 -5.57 -11.42
CA THR A 234 -6.52 -6.48 -10.87
C THR A 234 -6.35 -6.64 -9.37
N VAL A 235 -7.37 -6.27 -8.60
CA VAL A 235 -7.37 -6.44 -7.14
C VAL A 235 -7.37 -7.92 -6.74
N PRO A 236 -8.23 -8.79 -7.33
CA PRO A 236 -8.20 -10.22 -7.00
C PRO A 236 -6.87 -10.88 -7.38
N GLY A 237 -6.28 -10.48 -8.51
CA GLY A 237 -4.99 -10.98 -8.95
C GLY A 237 -3.86 -10.60 -8.00
N ALA A 238 -3.80 -9.35 -7.55
CA ALA A 238 -2.83 -8.91 -6.54
C ALA A 238 -3.03 -9.62 -5.18
N LEU A 239 -4.27 -9.96 -4.80
CA LEU A 239 -4.54 -10.77 -3.61
C LEU A 239 -3.97 -12.18 -3.74
N VAL A 240 -4.26 -12.87 -4.85
CA VAL A 240 -3.75 -14.22 -5.12
C VAL A 240 -2.22 -14.21 -5.22
N GLY A 241 -1.64 -13.24 -5.92
CA GLY A 241 -0.19 -13.10 -6.06
C GLY A 241 0.49 -12.83 -4.71
N GLY A 242 -0.12 -12.03 -3.83
CA GLY A 242 0.40 -11.74 -2.50
C GLY A 242 0.41 -12.99 -1.61
N LEU A 243 -0.70 -13.73 -1.63
CA LEU A 243 -0.83 -15.01 -0.92
C LEU A 243 0.09 -16.10 -1.48
N ALA A 244 0.36 -16.10 -2.79
CA ALA A 244 1.27 -17.07 -3.41
C ALA A 244 2.75 -16.78 -3.11
N LEU A 245 3.11 -15.51 -2.92
CA LEU A 245 4.48 -15.11 -2.60
C LEU A 245 4.80 -15.23 -1.10
N GLY A 246 3.78 -15.17 -0.24
CA GLY A 246 3.92 -15.35 1.20
C GLY A 246 4.07 -16.81 1.61
#